data_AF-A0A956I6X3-F1
#
_entry.id   AF-A0A956I6X3-F1
#
_cell.length_a   1.000
_cell.length_b   1.000
_cell.length_c   1.000
_cell.angle_alpha   90.00
_cell.angle_beta   90.00
_cell.angle_gamma   90.00
#
_symmetry.space_group_name_H-M   'P 1'
#
loop_
_entity.id
_entity.type
_entity.pdbx_description
1 polymer ?
#
loop_
_entity_poly.entity_id
_entity_poly.type
_entity_poly.pdbx_seq_one_letter_code
_entity_poly.pdbx_strand_id
1 'polypeptide(L)'
;LGGLQDIEVLMQCEDEPVAFFSAADALPEGRWGGQALRMVGMAKSSSPSDIPEGIEAHLPIGGMPSQLAIDLRALTALGEARLDAWAEANYGAREDARDLLRELWLYGLPFGPRVTADLLAPGPFAHDQAAERFGRDMPYHRELESVAARLPLVIRAAQDAEGRTALALRRWVATLVASLPDGTEIPPECDALLEPDALPHISYYKMTARALAKLPADRAERILRRGAARFEAPPPPDEEPTMSNTPYRELRFFRTHLSDAYVDRVASLLLRYQADSMMWSTVNHNPIPFRREGMRIGEAIARAVAGQSVPETLLTEIEHRLGKDVAERVRAVAGRAESVLDEMRRIAGELPGPKTPIYLLRPTEDPATEASPASTGGRPRGFAEVDVPRARGRRLVHAVTVDLDVVPELAGDYPGARTLSVFVQAYSETMTRAQALVGRTAAELGAAPGDLAHARHVDIERIEVPTAIFDAGDDQDPRDEATRHLASLVYREAGYLLGGPLWLQSGPPGVDPRFIAQLDERLASEANFGDCGIAYCFEHECVWQCH
;
A
#
# COMPACT_ATOMS: atom_id res chain seq x y z
N LEU A 1 -0.76 29.83 -15.97
CA LEU A 1 -0.97 28.94 -17.13
C LEU A 1 -1.10 29.70 -18.45
N GLY A 2 -1.81 30.85 -18.52
CA GLY A 2 -1.89 31.65 -19.75
C GLY A 2 -0.55 32.16 -20.32
N GLY A 3 0.45 32.44 -19.49
CA GLY A 3 1.71 33.04 -19.96
C GLY A 3 2.71 32.11 -20.68
N LEU A 4 2.66 30.79 -20.48
CA LEU A 4 3.59 29.87 -21.15
C LEU A 4 3.22 29.63 -22.62
N GLN A 5 1.92 29.61 -22.92
CA GLN A 5 1.41 29.48 -24.29
C GLN A 5 1.78 30.69 -25.15
N ASP A 6 1.80 31.89 -24.55
CA ASP A 6 2.19 33.10 -25.26
C ASP A 6 3.69 33.10 -25.65
N ILE A 7 4.58 32.56 -24.79
CA ILE A 7 6.02 32.45 -25.08
C ILE A 7 6.28 31.44 -26.20
N GLU A 8 5.66 30.27 -26.16
CA GLU A 8 5.83 29.26 -27.22
C GLU A 8 5.36 29.79 -28.58
N VAL A 9 4.26 30.54 -28.62
CA VAL A 9 3.77 31.20 -29.84
C VAL A 9 4.77 32.25 -30.34
N LEU A 10 5.32 33.07 -29.46
CA LEU A 10 6.33 34.08 -29.82
C LEU A 10 7.66 33.46 -30.28
N MET A 11 8.06 32.31 -29.73
CA MET A 11 9.24 31.58 -30.22
C MET A 11 9.07 31.09 -31.66
N GLN A 12 7.84 30.87 -32.14
CA GLN A 12 7.55 30.46 -33.50
C GLN A 12 7.50 31.63 -34.49
N CYS A 13 7.47 32.89 -34.03
CA CYS A 13 7.49 34.06 -34.91
C CYS A 13 8.83 34.18 -35.65
N GLU A 14 8.84 34.59 -36.91
CA GLU A 14 10.07 34.67 -37.74
C GLU A 14 10.85 35.99 -37.56
N ASP A 15 10.45 36.84 -36.61
CA ASP A 15 11.07 38.15 -36.40
C ASP A 15 12.54 38.06 -35.95
N GLU A 16 13.33 39.09 -36.28
CA GLU A 16 14.73 39.20 -35.86
C GLU A 16 14.85 39.36 -34.34
N PRO A 17 15.87 38.78 -33.67
CA PRO A 17 16.07 38.86 -32.22
C PRO A 17 15.97 40.29 -31.65
N VAL A 18 16.54 41.27 -32.37
CA VAL A 18 16.58 42.69 -31.99
C VAL A 18 15.19 43.31 -31.84
N ALA A 19 14.21 42.86 -32.64
CA ALA A 19 12.84 43.36 -32.58
C ALA A 19 12.17 43.03 -31.23
N PHE A 20 12.48 41.87 -30.64
CA PHE A 20 11.93 41.46 -29.34
C PHE A 20 12.47 42.31 -28.20
N PHE A 21 13.77 42.65 -28.21
CA PHE A 21 14.35 43.54 -27.20
C PHE A 21 13.76 44.94 -27.28
N SER A 22 13.63 45.48 -28.50
CA SER A 22 13.02 46.80 -28.74
C SER A 22 11.55 46.83 -28.27
N ALA A 23 10.80 45.76 -28.54
CA ALA A 23 9.43 45.64 -28.07
C ALA A 23 9.33 45.50 -26.54
N ALA A 24 10.29 44.80 -25.92
CA ALA A 24 10.36 44.66 -24.48
C ALA A 24 10.62 46.00 -23.76
N ASP A 25 11.46 46.86 -24.33
CA ASP A 25 11.82 48.16 -23.75
C ASP A 25 10.70 49.20 -23.90
N ALA A 26 9.81 49.01 -24.88
CA ALA A 26 8.60 49.82 -25.03
C ALA A 26 7.50 49.50 -23.99
N LEU A 27 7.65 48.40 -23.24
CA LEU A 27 6.71 48.02 -22.20
C LEU A 27 7.10 48.61 -20.83
N PRO A 28 6.13 49.02 -20.00
CA PRO A 28 6.41 49.46 -18.63
C PRO A 28 7.15 48.40 -17.81
N GLU A 29 8.17 48.82 -17.04
CA GLU A 29 8.89 47.95 -16.12
C GLU A 29 7.93 47.22 -15.16
N GLY A 30 8.22 45.95 -14.88
CA GLY A 30 7.40 45.11 -14.00
C GLY A 30 6.21 44.41 -14.68
N ARG A 31 5.92 44.66 -15.97
CA ARG A 31 5.01 43.80 -16.73
C ARG A 31 5.71 42.53 -17.18
N TRP A 32 5.07 41.40 -16.88
CA TRP A 32 5.52 40.05 -17.26
C TRP A 32 5.85 39.91 -18.76
N GLY A 33 5.14 40.67 -19.62
CA GLY A 33 5.38 40.69 -21.07
C GLY A 33 6.76 41.21 -21.50
N GLY A 34 7.35 42.18 -20.78
CA GLY A 34 8.68 42.69 -21.14
C GLY A 34 9.79 41.66 -20.89
N GLN A 35 9.70 40.94 -19.78
CA GLN A 35 10.65 39.88 -19.46
C GLN A 35 10.53 38.70 -20.44
N ALA A 36 9.31 38.26 -20.75
CA ALA A 36 9.05 37.20 -21.72
C ALA A 36 9.64 37.51 -23.10
N LEU A 37 9.47 38.76 -23.59
CA LEU A 37 10.04 39.18 -24.88
C LEU A 37 11.57 39.17 -24.87
N ARG A 38 12.22 39.58 -23.77
CA ARG A 38 13.69 39.50 -23.64
C ARG A 38 14.18 38.06 -23.71
N MET A 39 13.49 37.13 -23.03
CA MET A 39 13.82 35.69 -23.08
C MET A 39 13.69 35.13 -24.50
N VAL A 40 12.63 35.49 -25.24
CA VAL A 40 12.45 35.07 -26.64
C VAL A 40 13.54 35.64 -27.54
N GLY A 41 13.90 36.92 -27.39
CA GLY A 41 14.99 37.55 -28.13
C GLY A 41 16.33 36.85 -27.90
N MET A 42 16.65 36.51 -26.64
CA MET A 42 17.84 35.74 -26.31
C MET A 42 17.80 34.33 -26.89
N ALA A 43 16.67 33.60 -26.80
CA ALA A 43 16.53 32.25 -27.34
C ALA A 43 16.71 32.19 -28.88
N LYS A 44 16.35 33.26 -29.58
CA LYS A 44 16.50 33.41 -31.03
C LYS A 44 17.87 33.93 -31.46
N SER A 45 18.64 34.49 -30.53
CA SER A 45 19.96 35.02 -30.82
C SER A 45 20.92 33.91 -31.23
N SER A 46 21.68 34.15 -32.29
CA SER A 46 22.63 33.17 -32.85
C SER A 46 24.01 33.26 -32.21
N SER A 47 24.31 34.42 -31.63
CA SER A 47 25.56 34.74 -30.95
C SER A 47 25.29 35.62 -29.72
N PRO A 48 26.13 35.53 -28.66
CA PRO A 48 26.08 36.47 -27.54
C PRO A 48 26.13 37.95 -27.92
N SER A 49 26.71 38.28 -29.09
CA SER A 49 26.77 39.65 -29.63
C SER A 49 25.43 40.20 -30.10
N ASP A 50 24.47 39.33 -30.39
CA ASP A 50 23.12 39.72 -30.85
C ASP A 50 22.24 40.17 -29.67
N ILE A 51 22.72 39.93 -28.44
CA ILE A 51 22.01 40.20 -27.19
C ILE A 51 22.57 41.49 -26.58
N PRO A 52 21.72 42.52 -26.34
CA PRO A 52 22.16 43.78 -25.72
C PRO A 52 22.96 43.58 -24.43
N GLU A 53 23.98 44.42 -24.21
CA GLU A 53 24.72 44.46 -22.95
C GLU A 53 23.81 44.87 -21.79
N GLY A 54 23.99 44.25 -20.62
CA GLY A 54 23.24 44.58 -19.40
C GLY A 54 21.87 43.92 -19.28
N ILE A 55 21.44 43.13 -20.28
CA ILE A 55 20.17 42.39 -20.25
C ILE A 55 20.06 41.47 -19.02
N GLU A 56 21.19 41.01 -18.49
CA GLU A 56 21.33 40.10 -17.36
C GLU A 56 20.78 40.69 -16.06
N ALA A 57 20.80 42.03 -15.93
CA ALA A 57 20.21 42.74 -14.80
C ALA A 57 18.67 42.60 -14.76
N HIS A 58 18.05 42.22 -15.87
CA HIS A 58 16.62 41.99 -15.99
C HIS A 58 16.23 40.51 -15.90
N LEU A 59 17.20 39.60 -15.74
CA LEU A 59 16.93 38.19 -15.54
C LEU A 59 16.30 37.98 -14.14
N PRO A 60 15.28 37.12 -14.03
CA PRO A 60 14.65 36.84 -12.74
C PRO A 60 15.61 36.06 -11.83
N ILE A 61 15.78 36.55 -10.60
CA ILE A 61 16.62 35.91 -9.57
C ILE A 61 15.76 35.36 -8.41
N GLY A 62 14.43 35.45 -8.55
CA GLY A 62 13.47 34.83 -7.66
C GLY A 62 12.11 34.66 -8.34
N GLY A 63 11.56 33.45 -8.30
CA GLY A 63 10.35 33.06 -9.04
C GLY A 63 10.51 31.65 -9.63
N MET A 64 9.41 30.93 -9.84
CA MET A 64 9.43 29.48 -10.08
C MET A 64 10.45 29.03 -11.15
N PRO A 65 11.40 28.14 -10.81
CA PRO A 65 12.42 27.58 -11.72
C PRO A 65 11.85 26.93 -12.98
N SER A 66 10.61 26.42 -12.93
CA SER A 66 9.94 25.80 -14.07
C SER A 66 9.74 26.73 -15.27
N GLN A 67 9.79 28.06 -15.08
CA GLN A 67 9.77 29.03 -16.19
C GLN A 67 11.17 29.28 -16.77
N LEU A 68 12.23 29.25 -15.95
CA LEU A 68 13.62 29.41 -16.40
C LEU A 68 14.18 28.14 -17.05
N ALA A 69 13.76 26.96 -16.59
CA ALA A 69 14.16 25.67 -17.16
C ALA A 69 13.64 25.50 -18.61
N ILE A 70 12.57 26.20 -18.98
CA ILE A 70 12.03 26.24 -20.35
C ILE A 70 12.92 27.09 -21.28
N ASP A 71 13.75 27.99 -20.73
CA ASP A 71 14.55 28.95 -21.50
C ASP A 71 16.07 28.77 -21.34
N LEU A 72 16.55 27.55 -21.07
CA LEU A 72 17.99 27.25 -21.02
C LEU A 72 18.72 27.67 -22.29
N ARG A 73 18.06 27.60 -23.44
CA ARG A 73 18.61 28.06 -24.72
C ARG A 73 18.87 29.58 -24.71
N ALA A 74 17.96 30.36 -24.14
CA ALA A 74 18.10 31.81 -24.01
C ALA A 74 19.29 32.18 -23.13
N LEU A 75 19.42 31.52 -21.98
CA LEU A 75 20.53 31.74 -21.06
C LEU A 75 21.86 31.27 -21.66
N THR A 76 21.89 30.12 -22.33
CA THR A 76 23.09 29.62 -23.03
C THR A 76 23.56 30.59 -24.12
N ALA A 77 22.64 31.30 -24.78
CA ALA A 77 22.97 32.30 -25.80
C ALA A 77 23.76 33.50 -25.25
N LEU A 78 23.77 33.75 -23.93
CA LEU A 78 24.64 34.76 -23.30
C LEU A 78 26.12 34.39 -23.37
N GLY A 79 26.43 33.09 -23.46
CA GLY A 79 27.80 32.58 -23.41
C GLY A 79 28.41 32.59 -22.00
N GLU A 80 29.46 31.78 -21.82
CA GLU A 80 30.08 31.48 -20.52
C GLU A 80 30.51 32.75 -19.75
N ALA A 81 31.20 33.69 -20.40
CA ALA A 81 31.73 34.87 -19.72
C ALA A 81 30.64 35.79 -19.13
N ARG A 82 29.52 35.96 -19.85
CA ARG A 82 28.38 36.78 -19.40
C ARG A 82 27.59 36.05 -18.31
N LEU A 83 27.44 34.73 -18.43
CA LEU A 83 26.83 33.89 -17.40
C LEU A 83 27.63 33.88 -16.10
N ASP A 84 28.96 33.82 -16.17
CA ASP A 84 29.83 33.88 -15.00
C ASP A 84 29.72 35.24 -14.31
N ALA A 85 29.79 36.33 -15.06
CA ALA A 85 29.61 37.68 -14.52
C ALA A 85 28.23 37.85 -13.86
N TRP A 86 27.18 37.30 -14.48
CA TRP A 86 25.84 37.29 -13.91
C TRP A 86 25.75 36.45 -12.63
N ALA A 87 26.35 35.26 -12.60
CA ALA A 87 26.39 34.42 -11.40
C ALA A 87 27.14 35.14 -10.26
N GLU A 88 28.33 35.68 -10.54
CA GLU A 88 29.17 36.45 -9.61
C GLU A 88 28.46 37.65 -9.00
N ALA A 89 27.72 38.42 -9.82
CA ALA A 89 26.94 39.56 -9.34
C ALA A 89 25.82 39.16 -8.35
N ASN A 90 25.38 37.90 -8.39
CA ASN A 90 24.20 37.44 -7.66
C ASN A 90 24.49 36.48 -6.51
N TYR A 91 25.67 35.87 -6.46
CA TYR A 91 26.10 34.99 -5.38
C TYR A 91 25.97 35.61 -3.98
N GLY A 92 26.22 36.92 -3.86
CA GLY A 92 26.18 37.65 -2.59
C GLY A 92 24.86 38.36 -2.31
N ALA A 93 23.95 38.43 -3.29
CA ALA A 93 22.75 39.24 -3.16
C ALA A 93 21.67 38.55 -2.31
N ARG A 94 21.53 37.22 -2.44
CA ARG A 94 20.50 36.44 -1.74
C ARG A 94 20.91 34.96 -1.60
N GLU A 95 20.47 34.30 -0.53
CA GLU A 95 20.75 32.88 -0.26
C GLU A 95 20.09 31.94 -1.30
N ASP A 96 18.90 32.31 -1.81
CA ASP A 96 18.16 31.55 -2.81
C ASP A 96 18.77 31.60 -4.23
N ALA A 97 19.60 32.61 -4.52
CA ALA A 97 20.25 32.77 -5.82
C ALA A 97 21.24 31.63 -6.10
N ARG A 98 21.98 31.16 -5.08
CA ARG A 98 22.95 30.07 -5.25
C ARG A 98 22.27 28.75 -5.60
N ASP A 99 21.10 28.47 -5.06
CA ASP A 99 20.35 27.25 -5.38
C ASP A 99 19.77 27.28 -6.77
N LEU A 100 19.28 28.45 -7.21
CA LEU A 100 18.85 28.64 -8.58
C LEU A 100 20.00 28.42 -9.56
N LEU A 101 21.18 29.00 -9.30
CA LEU A 101 22.36 28.82 -10.16
C LEU A 101 22.82 27.36 -10.20
N ARG A 102 22.76 26.64 -9.07
CA ARG A 102 23.03 25.20 -9.01
C ARG A 102 22.05 24.40 -9.85
N GLU A 103 20.77 24.71 -9.72
CA GLU A 103 19.70 24.08 -10.48
C GLU A 103 19.87 24.32 -11.98
N LEU A 104 20.15 25.57 -12.40
CA LEU A 104 20.45 25.93 -13.79
C LEU A 104 21.71 25.22 -14.32
N TRP A 105 22.75 25.08 -13.49
CA TRP A 105 23.93 24.29 -13.85
C TRP A 105 23.57 22.83 -14.08
N LEU A 106 22.81 22.19 -13.18
CA LEU A 106 22.33 20.82 -13.36
C LEU A 106 21.55 20.66 -14.66
N TYR A 107 20.76 21.68 -15.01
CA TYR A 107 19.93 21.69 -16.21
C TYR A 107 20.67 21.82 -17.54
N GLY A 108 21.89 22.33 -17.58
CA GLY A 108 22.50 22.59 -18.89
C GLY A 108 23.48 23.73 -18.94
N LEU A 109 23.43 24.66 -18.00
CA LEU A 109 24.05 25.96 -18.22
C LEU A 109 25.58 25.90 -18.12
N PRO A 110 26.32 26.41 -19.14
CA PRO A 110 27.77 26.30 -19.21
C PRO A 110 28.43 27.44 -18.40
N PHE A 111 28.51 27.27 -17.09
CA PHE A 111 29.33 28.13 -16.23
C PHE A 111 30.80 27.76 -16.35
N GLY A 112 31.68 28.76 -16.21
CA GLY A 112 33.12 28.56 -16.22
C GLY A 112 33.60 27.74 -15.01
N PRO A 113 34.87 27.29 -15.02
CA PRO A 113 35.41 26.38 -14.00
C PRO A 113 35.33 26.94 -12.57
N ARG A 114 35.52 28.25 -12.41
CA ARG A 114 35.49 28.93 -11.11
C ARG A 114 34.08 28.91 -10.51
N VAL A 115 33.09 29.38 -11.26
CA VAL A 115 31.68 29.40 -10.84
C VAL A 115 31.20 27.97 -10.60
N THR A 116 31.57 27.01 -11.44
CA THR A 116 31.25 25.58 -11.23
C THR A 116 31.80 25.04 -9.90
N ALA A 117 33.06 25.33 -9.58
CA ALA A 117 33.65 24.92 -8.31
C ALA A 117 32.88 25.53 -7.11
N ASP A 118 32.50 26.81 -7.21
CA ASP A 118 31.73 27.50 -6.17
C ASP A 118 30.29 26.94 -6.04
N LEU A 119 29.64 26.51 -7.13
CA LEU A 119 28.34 25.83 -7.06
C LEU A 119 28.43 24.48 -6.36
N LEU A 120 29.50 23.72 -6.58
CA LEU A 120 29.72 22.42 -5.97
C LEU A 120 30.20 22.50 -4.51
N ALA A 121 30.78 23.63 -4.10
CA ALA A 121 31.29 23.81 -2.75
C ALA A 121 30.18 23.70 -1.67
N PRO A 122 30.52 23.22 -0.46
CA PRO A 122 29.59 23.11 0.67
C PRO A 122 28.82 24.41 0.93
N GLY A 123 27.50 24.30 1.15
CA GLY A 123 26.64 25.41 1.59
C GLY A 123 25.76 25.01 2.79
N PRO A 124 25.41 25.95 3.67
CA PRO A 124 24.86 25.65 4.99
C PRO A 124 23.46 25.00 4.99
N PHE A 125 22.64 25.11 3.92
CA PHE A 125 21.24 24.68 4.02
C PHE A 125 20.55 24.04 2.80
N ALA A 126 21.16 23.89 1.63
CA ALA A 126 20.30 23.89 0.44
C ALA A 126 20.57 22.92 -0.72
N HIS A 127 21.51 21.99 -0.59
CA HIS A 127 21.69 20.97 -1.64
C HIS A 127 20.46 20.04 -1.79
N ASP A 128 19.64 19.90 -0.74
CA ASP A 128 18.50 18.98 -0.69
C ASP A 128 17.31 19.44 -1.56
N GLN A 129 16.96 20.73 -1.54
CA GLN A 129 15.79 21.24 -2.28
C GLN A 129 16.07 21.32 -3.79
N ALA A 130 17.28 21.73 -4.19
CA ALA A 130 17.67 21.79 -5.59
C ALA A 130 17.70 20.40 -6.24
N ALA A 131 18.22 19.38 -5.53
CA ALA A 131 18.20 17.99 -5.98
C ALA A 131 16.78 17.48 -6.24
N GLU A 132 15.88 17.76 -5.29
CA GLU A 132 14.51 17.28 -5.32
C GLU A 132 13.69 17.96 -6.41
N ARG A 133 13.86 19.28 -6.60
CA ARG A 133 13.25 20.03 -7.70
C ARG A 133 13.74 19.51 -9.04
N PHE A 134 15.06 19.40 -9.21
CA PHE A 134 15.67 18.86 -10.42
C PHE A 134 15.13 17.46 -10.75
N GLY A 135 15.10 16.53 -9.78
CA GLY A 135 14.58 15.18 -9.99
C GLY A 135 13.07 15.08 -10.23
N ARG A 136 12.30 16.11 -9.86
CA ARG A 136 10.85 16.20 -10.11
C ARG A 136 10.55 16.68 -11.53
N ASP A 137 11.32 17.65 -12.00
CA ASP A 137 11.04 18.40 -13.22
C ASP A 137 11.83 17.87 -14.45
N MET A 138 12.80 16.96 -14.24
CA MET A 138 13.60 16.31 -15.29
C MET A 138 12.85 15.64 -16.46
N PRO A 139 11.66 15.02 -16.31
CA PRO A 139 10.98 14.32 -17.41
C PRO A 139 10.70 15.20 -18.65
N TYR A 140 10.86 16.53 -18.55
CA TYR A 140 10.52 17.50 -19.58
C TYR A 140 11.72 18.07 -20.36
N HIS A 141 12.97 17.77 -19.97
CA HIS A 141 14.16 18.39 -20.59
C HIS A 141 14.93 17.40 -21.49
N ARG A 142 15.18 17.81 -22.74
CA ARG A 142 15.66 16.93 -23.85
C ARG A 142 17.19 16.81 -23.99
N GLU A 143 18.00 17.51 -23.20
CA GLU A 143 19.46 17.56 -23.38
C GLU A 143 20.21 16.57 -22.46
N LEU A 144 19.97 15.28 -22.67
CA LEU A 144 20.56 14.17 -21.90
C LEU A 144 22.10 14.09 -22.00
N GLU A 145 22.69 14.61 -23.08
CA GLU A 145 24.15 14.69 -23.25
C GLU A 145 24.82 15.58 -22.19
N SER A 146 24.15 16.65 -21.76
CA SER A 146 24.66 17.57 -20.74
C SER A 146 24.67 16.94 -19.34
N VAL A 147 23.71 16.06 -19.05
CA VAL A 147 23.60 15.31 -17.79
C VAL A 147 24.74 14.30 -17.67
N ALA A 148 25.04 13.56 -18.74
CA ALA A 148 26.14 12.60 -18.76
C ALA A 148 27.50 13.27 -18.58
N ALA A 149 27.73 14.44 -19.20
CA ALA A 149 28.98 15.18 -19.08
C ALA A 149 29.25 15.71 -17.66
N ARG A 150 28.21 15.96 -16.86
CA ARG A 150 28.33 16.49 -15.49
C ARG A 150 28.52 15.41 -14.43
N LEU A 151 28.07 14.18 -14.70
CA LEU A 151 28.11 13.10 -13.72
C LEU A 151 29.53 12.88 -13.11
N PRO A 152 30.63 12.85 -13.89
CA PRO A 152 31.98 12.72 -13.33
C PRO A 152 32.38 13.84 -12.36
N LEU A 153 31.93 15.07 -12.60
CA LEU A 153 32.22 16.22 -11.74
C LEU A 153 31.49 16.11 -10.39
N VAL A 154 30.21 15.70 -10.43
CA VAL A 154 29.41 15.53 -9.20
C VAL A 154 29.88 14.33 -8.39
N ILE A 155 30.29 13.23 -9.04
CA ILE A 155 30.89 12.07 -8.35
C ILE A 155 32.13 12.51 -7.58
N ARG A 156 33.06 13.23 -8.23
CA ARG A 156 34.30 13.69 -7.58
C ARG A 156 33.99 14.60 -6.39
N ALA A 157 33.11 15.58 -6.59
CA ALA A 157 32.68 16.47 -5.53
C ALA A 157 32.02 15.71 -4.35
N ALA A 158 31.22 14.68 -4.64
CA ALA A 158 30.58 13.86 -3.62
C ALA A 158 31.57 13.01 -2.82
N GLN A 159 32.65 12.55 -3.45
CA GLN A 159 33.71 11.77 -2.82
C GLN A 159 34.61 12.64 -1.93
N ASP A 160 34.87 13.87 -2.35
CA ASP A 160 35.72 14.82 -1.62
C ASP A 160 34.96 15.55 -0.49
N ALA A 161 33.64 15.44 -0.46
CA ALA A 161 32.79 16.09 0.54
C ALA A 161 32.57 15.24 1.80
N GLU A 162 32.32 15.91 2.92
CA GLU A 162 31.98 15.28 4.20
C GLU A 162 30.61 15.74 4.72
N GLY A 163 30.06 14.98 5.68
CA GLY A 163 28.84 15.33 6.41
C GLY A 163 27.61 15.58 5.52
N ARG A 164 26.87 16.66 5.80
CA ARG A 164 25.62 17.00 5.09
C ARG A 164 25.84 17.30 3.60
N THR A 165 26.99 17.84 3.22
CA THR A 165 27.31 18.13 1.81
C THR A 165 27.51 16.85 1.02
N ALA A 166 28.22 15.87 1.58
CA ALA A 166 28.39 14.55 0.97
C ALA A 166 27.04 13.89 0.67
N LEU A 167 26.13 13.90 1.65
CA LEU A 167 24.78 13.33 1.49
C LEU A 167 24.02 13.96 0.33
N ALA A 168 24.05 15.27 0.24
CA ALA A 168 23.26 15.95 -0.76
C ALA A 168 23.87 15.83 -2.17
N LEU A 169 25.19 15.78 -2.27
CA LEU A 169 25.86 15.42 -3.53
C LEU A 169 25.61 13.95 -3.93
N ARG A 170 25.51 13.01 -2.98
CA ARG A 170 25.04 11.64 -3.26
C ARG A 170 23.62 11.62 -3.83
N ARG A 171 22.71 12.44 -3.30
CA ARG A 171 21.36 12.62 -3.89
C ARG A 171 21.44 13.13 -5.31
N TRP A 172 22.36 14.04 -5.61
CA TRP A 172 22.57 14.53 -6.97
C TRP A 172 23.08 13.42 -7.89
N VAL A 173 24.06 12.62 -7.44
CA VAL A 173 24.52 11.44 -8.18
C VAL A 173 23.37 10.49 -8.47
N ALA A 174 22.57 10.13 -7.46
CA ALA A 174 21.39 9.28 -7.65
C ALA A 174 20.39 9.88 -8.65
N THR A 175 20.15 11.19 -8.59
CA THR A 175 19.22 11.87 -9.49
C THR A 175 19.74 11.92 -10.93
N LEU A 176 21.03 12.23 -11.11
CA LEU A 176 21.67 12.25 -12.44
C LEU A 176 21.68 10.85 -13.05
N VAL A 177 22.09 9.83 -12.30
CA VAL A 177 22.10 8.44 -12.78
C VAL A 177 20.69 7.98 -13.15
N ALA A 178 19.69 8.25 -12.30
CA ALA A 178 18.29 7.95 -12.58
C ALA A 178 17.75 8.61 -13.86
N SER A 179 18.38 9.73 -14.27
CA SER A 179 17.99 10.54 -15.41
C SER A 179 18.64 10.12 -16.73
N LEU A 180 19.66 9.26 -16.70
CA LEU A 180 20.37 8.83 -17.90
C LEU A 180 19.51 7.91 -18.80
N PRO A 181 19.74 7.90 -20.14
CA PRO A 181 19.16 6.91 -21.03
C PRO A 181 19.47 5.48 -20.59
N ASP A 182 18.56 4.54 -20.85
CA ASP A 182 18.83 3.12 -20.60
C ASP A 182 20.03 2.63 -21.41
N GLY A 183 20.89 1.82 -20.79
CA GLY A 183 22.12 1.31 -21.41
C GLY A 183 23.30 2.29 -21.40
N THR A 184 23.13 3.50 -20.84
CA THR A 184 24.27 4.42 -20.62
C THR A 184 25.29 3.79 -19.68
N GLU A 185 26.57 3.86 -20.03
CA GLU A 185 27.65 3.38 -19.17
C GLU A 185 27.77 4.30 -17.94
N ILE A 186 27.42 3.77 -16.76
CA ILE A 186 27.51 4.50 -15.50
C ILE A 186 28.85 4.19 -14.84
N PRO A 187 29.67 5.20 -14.45
CA PRO A 187 30.99 4.97 -13.87
C PRO A 187 30.93 4.12 -12.58
N PRO A 188 31.84 3.14 -12.35
CA PRO A 188 31.89 2.30 -11.15
C PRO A 188 32.00 3.08 -9.83
N GLU A 189 32.56 4.29 -9.88
CA GLU A 189 32.71 5.22 -8.77
C GLU A 189 31.37 5.66 -8.16
N CYS A 190 30.25 5.50 -8.90
CA CYS A 190 28.91 5.74 -8.37
C CYS A 190 28.50 4.72 -7.30
N ASP A 191 29.08 3.52 -7.28
CA ASP A 191 28.55 2.40 -6.50
C ASP A 191 28.49 2.72 -5.01
N ALA A 192 29.55 3.28 -4.45
CA ALA A 192 29.61 3.67 -3.05
C ALA A 192 28.68 4.86 -2.73
N LEU A 193 28.40 5.71 -3.72
CA LEU A 193 27.53 6.89 -3.58
C LEU A 193 26.05 6.54 -3.73
N LEU A 194 25.73 5.38 -4.32
CA LEU A 194 24.38 4.82 -4.45
C LEU A 194 24.07 3.77 -3.38
N GLU A 195 24.99 3.52 -2.45
CA GLU A 195 24.70 2.66 -1.30
C GLU A 195 23.56 3.28 -0.49
N PRO A 196 22.51 2.48 -0.18
CA PRO A 196 21.52 2.87 0.82
C PRO A 196 22.25 3.04 2.15
N ASP A 197 22.43 4.28 2.57
CA ASP A 197 22.97 4.60 3.90
C ASP A 197 21.80 4.77 4.88
N ALA A 198 22.11 4.85 6.18
CA ALA A 198 21.14 5.05 7.28
C ALA A 198 20.50 6.46 7.29
N LEU A 199 20.41 7.13 6.14
CA LEU A 199 20.00 8.53 6.06
C LEU A 199 18.49 8.64 5.83
N PRO A 200 17.77 9.45 6.63
CA PRO A 200 16.34 9.27 6.87
C PRO A 200 15.42 9.92 5.81
N HIS A 201 15.93 10.29 4.63
CA HIS A 201 15.16 11.14 3.69
C HIS A 201 14.57 10.36 2.50
N ILE A 202 13.24 10.29 2.46
CA ILE A 202 12.40 9.59 1.46
C ILE A 202 12.73 9.90 -0.01
N SER A 203 13.15 11.14 -0.31
CA SER A 203 13.49 11.54 -1.68
C SER A 203 14.80 10.91 -2.17
N TYR A 204 15.73 10.58 -1.27
CA TYR A 204 16.98 9.90 -1.62
C TYR A 204 16.73 8.46 -2.03
N TYR A 205 16.01 7.66 -1.22
CA TYR A 205 15.70 6.27 -1.55
C TYR A 205 14.99 6.15 -2.90
N LYS A 206 14.07 7.08 -3.18
CA LYS A 206 13.38 7.18 -4.46
C LYS A 206 14.34 7.38 -5.64
N MET A 207 15.31 8.29 -5.53
CA MET A 207 16.27 8.52 -6.62
C MET A 207 17.28 7.39 -6.73
N THR A 208 17.77 6.87 -5.59
CA THR A 208 18.69 5.73 -5.54
C THR A 208 18.06 4.49 -6.17
N ALA A 209 16.78 4.22 -5.90
CA ALA A 209 16.01 3.16 -6.56
C ALA A 209 16.06 3.24 -8.09
N ARG A 210 15.75 4.43 -8.63
CA ARG A 210 15.78 4.68 -10.08
C ARG A 210 17.20 4.62 -10.63
N ALA A 211 18.19 5.06 -9.86
CA ALA A 211 19.59 4.96 -10.26
C ALA A 211 20.04 3.51 -10.36
N LEU A 212 19.72 2.68 -9.35
CA LEU A 212 20.05 1.26 -9.33
C LEU A 212 19.37 0.50 -10.47
N ALA A 213 18.16 0.92 -10.88
CA ALA A 213 17.46 0.38 -12.06
C ALA A 213 18.26 0.49 -13.36
N LYS A 214 19.15 1.49 -13.45
CA LYS A 214 19.96 1.76 -14.63
C LYS A 214 21.24 0.94 -14.68
N LEU A 215 21.57 0.21 -13.60
CA LEU A 215 22.77 -0.60 -13.48
C LEU A 215 22.53 -2.05 -13.92
N PRO A 216 23.58 -2.77 -14.35
CA PRO A 216 23.54 -4.23 -14.46
C PRO A 216 23.09 -4.87 -13.14
N ALA A 217 22.29 -5.93 -13.23
CA ALA A 217 21.63 -6.53 -12.06
C ALA A 217 22.60 -7.00 -10.98
N ASP A 218 23.72 -7.60 -11.37
CA ASP A 218 24.77 -8.08 -10.45
C ASP A 218 25.44 -6.92 -9.70
N ARG A 219 25.58 -5.76 -10.36
CA ARG A 219 26.17 -4.55 -9.79
C ARG A 219 25.23 -3.90 -8.79
N ALA A 220 23.96 -3.73 -9.16
CA ALA A 220 22.94 -3.21 -8.25
C ALA A 220 22.77 -4.10 -7.01
N GLU A 221 22.79 -5.43 -7.19
CA GLU A 221 22.70 -6.38 -6.08
C GLU A 221 23.88 -6.23 -5.11
N ARG A 222 25.12 -6.08 -5.61
CA ARG A 222 26.28 -5.83 -4.74
C ARG A 222 26.11 -4.55 -3.92
N ILE A 223 25.64 -3.46 -4.53
CA ILE A 223 25.42 -2.18 -3.83
C ILE A 223 24.37 -2.35 -2.72
N LEU A 224 23.24 -3.00 -3.02
CA LEU A 224 22.19 -3.27 -2.04
C LEU A 224 22.66 -4.15 -0.89
N ARG A 225 23.44 -5.21 -1.17
CA ARG A 225 24.01 -6.08 -0.13
C ARG A 225 24.97 -5.33 0.79
N ARG A 226 25.81 -4.43 0.25
CA ARG A 226 26.71 -3.60 1.07
C ARG A 226 25.95 -2.62 1.95
N GLY A 227 24.88 -2.01 1.44
CA GLY A 227 23.98 -1.17 2.24
C GLY A 227 23.30 -1.95 3.35
N ALA A 228 22.71 -3.11 3.03
CA ALA A 228 22.02 -3.98 3.99
C ALA A 228 22.93 -4.42 5.15
N ALA A 229 24.19 -4.79 4.87
CA ALA A 229 25.16 -5.17 5.90
C ALA A 229 25.46 -4.07 6.93
N ARG A 230 25.25 -2.78 6.59
CA ARG A 230 25.39 -1.68 7.56
C ARG A 230 24.22 -1.59 8.53
N PHE A 231 23.02 -2.02 8.14
CA PHE A 231 21.85 -2.04 9.01
C PHE A 231 21.83 -3.23 9.96
N GLU A 232 22.52 -4.33 9.59
CA GLU A 232 22.74 -5.47 10.48
C GLU A 232 23.78 -5.18 11.59
N ALA A 233 24.63 -4.17 11.39
CA ALA A 233 25.56 -3.72 12.42
C ALA A 233 24.79 -2.94 13.50
N PRO A 234 25.05 -3.19 14.80
CA PRO A 234 24.46 -2.38 15.86
C PRO A 234 24.84 -0.91 15.65
N PRO A 235 23.91 0.05 15.84
CA PRO A 235 24.22 1.46 15.68
C PRO A 235 25.37 1.84 16.63
N PRO A 236 26.20 2.84 16.26
CA PRO A 236 27.21 3.37 17.16
C PRO A 236 26.55 3.76 18.49
N PRO A 237 27.17 3.46 19.65
CA PRO A 237 26.56 3.72 20.97
C PRO A 237 26.22 5.20 21.24
N ASP A 238 26.67 6.10 20.36
CA ASP A 238 26.61 7.56 20.53
C ASP A 238 25.65 8.25 19.55
N GLU A 239 24.99 7.51 18.63
CA GLU A 239 24.02 8.07 17.69
C GLU A 239 22.59 7.99 18.22
N GLU A 240 22.01 9.13 18.58
CA GLU A 240 20.57 9.23 18.87
C GLU A 240 19.76 8.95 17.59
N PRO A 241 18.76 8.05 17.63
CA PRO A 241 17.92 7.75 16.46
C PRO A 241 17.12 9.00 16.05
N THR A 242 17.47 9.59 14.90
CA THR A 242 16.79 10.79 14.40
C THR A 242 15.53 10.45 13.58
N MET A 243 14.49 11.25 13.81
CA MET A 243 13.12 11.10 13.30
C MET A 243 12.99 11.44 11.80
N SER A 244 12.76 10.46 10.91
CA SER A 244 11.73 10.62 9.86
C SER A 244 11.33 9.31 9.19
N ASN A 245 10.01 9.06 9.23
CA ASN A 245 9.26 7.96 8.62
C ASN A 245 9.06 8.20 7.10
N THR A 246 9.00 7.16 6.26
CA THR A 246 7.79 6.70 5.52
C THR A 246 8.11 5.59 4.46
N PRO A 247 8.23 4.30 4.84
CA PRO A 247 8.45 3.18 3.90
C PRO A 247 7.27 2.89 2.94
N TYR A 248 6.04 3.27 3.32
CA TYR A 248 4.80 2.89 2.60
C TYR A 248 4.57 3.60 1.25
N ARG A 249 5.16 4.79 1.02
CA ARG A 249 5.07 5.50 -0.27
C ARG A 249 6.12 5.05 -1.28
N GLU A 250 7.20 4.44 -0.81
CA GLU A 250 8.36 4.06 -1.61
C GLU A 250 8.08 2.77 -2.43
N LEU A 251 7.29 1.85 -1.87
CA LEU A 251 6.85 0.59 -2.51
C LEU A 251 6.08 0.77 -3.82
N ARG A 252 5.17 1.75 -3.89
CA ARG A 252 4.39 2.03 -5.10
C ARG A 252 5.28 2.54 -6.26
N PHE A 253 6.44 3.09 -5.91
CA PHE A 253 7.34 3.77 -6.82
C PHE A 253 8.42 2.83 -7.40
N PHE A 254 9.01 1.96 -6.57
CA PHE A 254 9.90 0.87 -7.03
C PHE A 254 9.20 0.01 -8.11
N ARG A 255 7.88 -0.19 -7.96
CA ARG A 255 7.04 -0.96 -8.88
C ARG A 255 6.83 -0.31 -10.26
N THR A 256 6.91 1.02 -10.39
CA THR A 256 6.62 1.68 -11.67
C THR A 256 7.82 1.76 -12.62
N HIS A 257 9.03 1.43 -12.16
CA HIS A 257 10.28 1.78 -12.87
C HIS A 257 11.31 0.63 -12.98
N LEU A 258 10.99 -0.59 -12.56
CA LEU A 258 11.91 -1.74 -12.59
C LEU A 258 11.35 -2.87 -13.46
N SER A 259 12.22 -3.53 -14.24
CA SER A 259 11.84 -4.64 -15.12
C SER A 259 11.60 -5.94 -14.35
N ASP A 260 10.72 -6.80 -14.86
CA ASP A 260 10.25 -8.02 -14.17
C ASP A 260 11.37 -8.95 -13.70
N ALA A 261 12.45 -9.09 -14.49
CA ALA A 261 13.60 -9.93 -14.16
C ALA A 261 14.51 -9.36 -13.04
N TYR A 262 14.44 -8.05 -12.79
CA TYR A 262 15.13 -7.34 -11.71
C TYR A 262 14.32 -7.39 -10.41
N VAL A 263 12.99 -7.36 -10.52
CA VAL A 263 12.07 -7.43 -9.39
C VAL A 263 12.17 -8.78 -8.68
N ASP A 264 12.32 -9.92 -9.36
CA ASP A 264 12.29 -11.23 -8.65
C ASP A 264 13.45 -11.44 -7.67
N ARG A 265 14.66 -10.94 -7.99
CA ARG A 265 15.85 -11.07 -7.13
C ARG A 265 15.98 -9.95 -6.10
N VAL A 266 15.62 -8.72 -6.48
CA VAL A 266 15.70 -7.55 -5.60
C VAL A 266 14.46 -7.43 -4.71
N ALA A 267 13.28 -7.91 -5.13
CA ALA A 267 12.09 -7.92 -4.28
C ALA A 267 12.29 -8.80 -3.05
N SER A 268 12.95 -9.95 -3.12
CA SER A 268 13.19 -10.78 -1.93
C SER A 268 14.06 -10.06 -0.88
N LEU A 269 15.03 -9.26 -1.33
CA LEU A 269 15.89 -8.42 -0.48
C LEU A 269 15.18 -7.16 0.01
N LEU A 270 14.42 -6.49 -0.86
CA LEU A 270 13.59 -5.32 -0.52
C LEU A 270 12.43 -5.71 0.40
N LEU A 271 11.86 -6.91 0.27
CA LEU A 271 10.81 -7.46 1.12
C LEU A 271 11.36 -7.83 2.50
N ARG A 272 12.58 -8.37 2.59
CA ARG A 272 13.29 -8.54 3.89
C ARG A 272 13.64 -7.21 4.53
N TYR A 273 14.26 -6.30 3.77
CA TYR A 273 14.56 -4.93 4.22
C TYR A 273 13.29 -4.16 4.63
N GLN A 274 12.17 -4.40 3.95
CA GLN A 274 10.85 -3.85 4.26
C GLN A 274 10.27 -4.48 5.52
N ALA A 275 10.37 -5.80 5.72
CA ALA A 275 9.95 -6.45 6.96
C ALA A 275 10.73 -5.88 8.15
N ASP A 276 12.04 -5.74 8.01
CA ASP A 276 12.92 -5.18 9.05
C ASP A 276 12.63 -3.69 9.29
N SER A 277 12.47 -2.88 8.23
CA SER A 277 12.14 -1.44 8.34
C SER A 277 10.71 -1.19 8.85
N MET A 278 9.75 -2.06 8.51
CA MET A 278 8.39 -1.99 9.03
C MET A 278 8.37 -2.37 10.51
N MET A 279 9.06 -3.45 10.92
CA MET A 279 9.23 -3.78 12.35
C MET A 279 9.89 -2.64 13.12
N TRP A 280 10.94 -2.02 12.58
CA TRP A 280 11.68 -0.95 13.28
C TRP A 280 10.90 0.37 13.39
N SER A 281 10.18 0.77 12.34
CA SER A 281 9.36 2.00 12.34
C SER A 281 8.08 1.88 13.17
N THR A 282 7.44 0.70 13.14
CA THR A 282 6.27 0.42 13.96
C THR A 282 6.63 0.32 15.44
N VAL A 283 7.83 -0.13 15.80
CA VAL A 283 8.28 -0.20 17.19
C VAL A 283 8.38 1.17 17.88
N ASN A 284 8.60 2.25 17.12
CA ASN A 284 9.01 3.52 17.72
C ASN A 284 8.06 4.72 17.54
N HIS A 285 7.15 4.81 16.54
CA HIS A 285 6.58 6.14 16.19
C HIS A 285 5.13 6.26 15.62
N ASN A 286 4.19 5.33 15.81
CA ASN A 286 2.80 5.52 15.33
C ASN A 286 1.73 4.94 16.28
N PRO A 287 0.45 5.42 16.20
CA PRO A 287 -0.61 4.91 17.07
C PRO A 287 -0.77 3.40 16.85
N ILE A 288 -1.09 2.72 17.95
CA ILE A 288 -1.12 1.26 18.12
C ILE A 288 -1.68 0.47 16.91
N PRO A 289 -2.75 0.93 16.18
CA PRO A 289 -3.30 0.18 15.05
C PRO A 289 -2.34 0.02 13.86
N PHE A 290 -1.66 1.09 13.43
CA PHE A 290 -0.72 1.05 12.30
C PHE A 290 0.55 0.27 12.63
N ARG A 291 0.93 0.23 13.91
CA ARG A 291 2.04 -0.59 14.42
C ARG A 291 1.78 -2.07 14.24
N ARG A 292 0.56 -2.51 14.59
CA ARG A 292 0.16 -3.93 14.55
C ARG A 292 0.00 -4.45 13.13
N GLU A 293 -0.73 -3.70 12.29
CA GLU A 293 -0.99 -4.12 10.90
C GLU A 293 0.31 -4.21 10.07
N GLY A 294 1.25 -3.27 10.30
CA GLY A 294 2.57 -3.31 9.68
C GLY A 294 3.42 -4.52 10.11
N MET A 295 3.47 -4.85 11.40
CA MET A 295 4.20 -6.05 11.87
C MET A 295 3.60 -7.32 11.27
N ARG A 296 2.27 -7.43 11.22
CA ARG A 296 1.56 -8.60 10.68
C ARG A 296 1.84 -8.85 9.21
N ILE A 297 1.81 -7.79 8.39
CA ILE A 297 2.17 -7.86 6.96
C ILE A 297 3.66 -8.19 6.78
N GLY A 298 4.54 -7.57 7.59
CA GLY A 298 5.98 -7.83 7.57
C GLY A 298 6.32 -9.28 7.90
N GLU A 299 5.72 -9.84 8.95
CA GLU A 299 5.85 -11.26 9.32
C GLU A 299 5.34 -12.19 8.23
N ALA A 300 4.20 -11.89 7.61
CA ALA A 300 3.66 -12.68 6.50
C ALA A 300 4.64 -12.74 5.32
N ILE A 301 5.22 -11.60 4.96
CA ILE A 301 6.24 -11.51 3.91
C ILE A 301 7.50 -12.27 4.32
N ALA A 302 7.97 -12.13 5.56
CA ALA A 302 9.14 -12.86 6.06
C ALA A 302 8.93 -14.38 6.02
N ARG A 303 7.75 -14.86 6.43
CA ARG A 303 7.33 -16.26 6.32
C ARG A 303 7.35 -16.74 4.86
N ALA A 304 6.77 -15.96 3.95
CA ALA A 304 6.79 -16.27 2.52
C ALA A 304 8.21 -16.45 2.01
N VAL A 305 9.09 -15.48 2.30
CA VAL A 305 10.49 -15.48 1.87
C VAL A 305 11.30 -16.62 2.52
N ALA A 306 10.88 -17.12 3.69
CA ALA A 306 11.42 -18.33 4.30
C ALA A 306 10.84 -19.63 3.70
N GLY A 307 10.01 -19.56 2.66
CA GLY A 307 9.34 -20.69 2.04
C GLY A 307 8.18 -21.27 2.86
N GLN A 308 7.76 -20.58 3.92
CA GLN A 308 6.66 -21.02 4.78
C GLN A 308 5.31 -20.64 4.17
N SER A 309 4.24 -21.30 4.63
CA SER A 309 2.90 -20.94 4.20
C SER A 309 2.48 -19.59 4.78
N VAL A 310 1.71 -18.85 4.00
CA VAL A 310 1.10 -17.58 4.40
C VAL A 310 -0.42 -17.73 4.37
N PRO A 311 -1.13 -17.26 5.41
CA PRO A 311 -2.59 -17.25 5.42
C PRO A 311 -3.22 -16.48 4.25
N GLU A 312 -4.26 -17.05 3.63
CA GLU A 312 -4.97 -16.39 2.52
C GLU A 312 -5.63 -15.06 2.95
N THR A 313 -6.01 -14.95 4.22
CA THR A 313 -6.56 -13.71 4.80
C THR A 313 -5.53 -12.57 4.76
N LEU A 314 -4.27 -12.88 5.07
CA LEU A 314 -3.15 -11.94 4.98
C LEU A 314 -2.77 -11.65 3.53
N LEU A 315 -2.84 -12.63 2.63
CA LEU A 315 -2.63 -12.41 1.20
C LEU A 315 -3.68 -11.46 0.61
N THR A 316 -4.94 -11.61 1.01
CA THR A 316 -6.04 -10.72 0.62
C THR A 316 -5.83 -9.30 1.15
N GLU A 317 -5.35 -9.17 2.39
CA GLU A 317 -5.01 -7.87 2.98
C GLU A 317 -3.82 -7.21 2.27
N ILE A 318 -2.76 -7.97 1.97
CA ILE A 318 -1.63 -7.55 1.15
C ILE A 318 -2.12 -7.08 -0.22
N GLU A 319 -3.03 -7.82 -0.86
CA GLU A 319 -3.62 -7.46 -2.15
C GLU A 319 -4.39 -6.14 -2.08
N HIS A 320 -5.22 -5.95 -1.05
CA HIS A 320 -5.99 -4.73 -0.85
C HIS A 320 -5.10 -3.50 -0.58
N ARG A 321 -4.06 -3.67 0.24
CA ARG A 321 -3.21 -2.57 0.73
C ARG A 321 -2.04 -2.24 -0.20
N LEU A 322 -1.36 -3.28 -0.69
CA LEU A 322 -0.12 -3.17 -1.48
C LEU A 322 -0.36 -3.46 -2.97
N GLY A 323 -1.52 -4.04 -3.32
CA GLY A 323 -1.93 -4.37 -4.68
C GLY A 323 -1.77 -5.85 -5.02
N LYS A 324 -2.60 -6.31 -5.96
CA LYS A 324 -2.67 -7.69 -6.45
C LYS A 324 -1.31 -8.30 -6.82
N ASP A 325 -0.48 -7.56 -7.55
CA ASP A 325 0.84 -8.04 -7.99
C ASP A 325 1.75 -8.42 -6.80
N VAL A 326 1.63 -7.70 -5.66
CA VAL A 326 2.42 -8.00 -4.46
C VAL A 326 1.93 -9.29 -3.82
N ALA A 327 0.62 -9.45 -3.69
CA ALA A 327 0.04 -10.67 -3.15
C ALA A 327 0.35 -11.89 -4.04
N GLU A 328 0.31 -11.77 -5.36
CA GLU A 328 0.70 -12.84 -6.29
C GLU A 328 2.17 -13.23 -6.14
N ARG A 329 3.07 -12.27 -5.89
CA ARG A 329 4.48 -12.55 -5.61
C ARG A 329 4.67 -13.23 -4.26
N VAL A 330 3.99 -12.75 -3.22
CA VAL A 330 4.00 -13.42 -1.90
C VAL A 330 3.46 -14.83 -2.03
N ARG A 331 2.39 -15.07 -2.82
CA ARG A 331 1.87 -16.41 -3.16
C ARG A 331 2.88 -17.26 -3.92
N ALA A 332 3.62 -16.69 -4.87
CA ALA A 332 4.60 -17.42 -5.65
C ALA A 332 5.83 -17.85 -4.84
N VAL A 333 6.21 -17.05 -3.84
CA VAL A 333 7.36 -17.33 -2.96
C VAL A 333 6.94 -18.20 -1.76
N ALA A 334 5.73 -18.00 -1.23
CA ALA A 334 5.15 -18.87 -0.23
C ALA A 334 4.91 -20.26 -0.85
N GLY A 335 5.50 -21.31 -0.29
CA GLY A 335 5.40 -22.65 -0.88
C GLY A 335 3.95 -23.16 -1.04
N ARG A 336 3.03 -22.64 -0.22
CA ARG A 336 1.57 -22.83 -0.34
C ARG A 336 0.80 -21.75 0.43
N ALA A 337 -0.38 -21.37 -0.03
CA ALA A 337 -1.32 -20.61 0.79
C ALA A 337 -1.87 -21.52 1.91
N GLU A 338 -1.91 -21.00 3.13
CA GLU A 338 -2.60 -21.64 4.26
C GLU A 338 -4.09 -21.32 4.15
N SER A 339 -4.93 -22.37 4.12
CA SER A 339 -6.38 -22.19 4.05
C SER A 339 -6.89 -21.48 5.30
N VAL A 340 -8.02 -20.79 5.21
CA VAL A 340 -8.63 -20.11 6.37
C VAL A 340 -8.90 -21.09 7.52
N LEU A 341 -9.32 -22.32 7.19
CA LEU A 341 -9.56 -23.37 8.19
C LEU A 341 -8.26 -23.83 8.87
N ASP A 342 -7.17 -23.97 8.12
CA ASP A 342 -5.87 -24.32 8.69
C ASP A 342 -5.33 -23.18 9.57
N GLU A 343 -5.51 -21.93 9.14
CA GLU A 343 -5.16 -20.75 9.92
C GLU A 343 -5.93 -20.72 11.24
N MET A 344 -7.25 -20.94 11.20
CA MET A 344 -8.09 -21.03 12.40
C MET A 344 -7.60 -22.14 13.34
N ARG A 345 -7.34 -23.35 12.82
CA ARG A 345 -6.84 -24.49 13.60
C ARG A 345 -5.48 -24.19 14.23
N ARG A 346 -4.59 -23.51 13.52
CA ARG A 346 -3.27 -23.11 14.01
C ARG A 346 -3.39 -22.10 15.15
N ILE A 347 -4.11 -20.99 14.94
CA ILE A 347 -4.29 -19.95 15.97
C ILE A 347 -4.99 -20.53 17.20
N ALA A 348 -6.06 -21.31 16.99
CA ALA A 348 -6.76 -21.97 18.08
C ALA A 348 -5.87 -22.98 18.83
N GLY A 349 -4.93 -23.63 18.14
CA GLY A 349 -3.92 -24.51 18.71
C GLY A 349 -2.95 -23.79 19.65
N GLU A 350 -2.48 -22.61 19.23
CA GLU A 350 -1.49 -21.77 19.92
C GLU A 350 -2.07 -21.02 21.12
N LEU A 351 -3.34 -20.63 21.06
CA LEU A 351 -4.01 -19.88 22.14
C LEU A 351 -4.22 -20.75 23.40
N PRO A 352 -3.87 -20.23 24.59
CA PRO A 352 -4.07 -20.94 25.86
C PRO A 352 -5.53 -20.92 26.31
N GLY A 353 -5.84 -21.68 27.36
CA GLY A 353 -7.14 -21.68 28.03
C GLY A 353 -8.04 -22.87 27.65
N PRO A 354 -9.24 -22.95 28.25
CA PRO A 354 -10.19 -24.01 27.95
C PRO A 354 -10.74 -23.85 26.53
N LYS A 355 -10.81 -24.97 25.81
CA LYS A 355 -11.33 -25.03 24.43
C LYS A 355 -12.72 -25.66 24.43
N THR A 356 -13.54 -25.23 23.49
CA THR A 356 -14.87 -25.78 23.22
C THR A 356 -14.98 -26.09 21.73
N PRO A 357 -15.69 -27.16 21.34
CA PRO A 357 -15.98 -27.38 19.94
C PRO A 357 -16.96 -26.34 19.41
N ILE A 358 -16.72 -25.93 18.17
CA ILE A 358 -17.72 -25.32 17.31
C ILE A 358 -17.73 -26.03 15.95
N TYR A 359 -18.85 -25.90 15.25
CA TYR A 359 -19.04 -26.51 13.93
C TYR A 359 -19.29 -25.41 12.91
N LEU A 360 -18.31 -25.15 12.06
CA LEU A 360 -18.43 -24.14 11.01
C LEU A 360 -19.38 -24.65 9.92
N LEU A 361 -20.28 -23.77 9.47
CA LEU A 361 -21.28 -24.06 8.45
C LEU A 361 -20.90 -23.35 7.16
N ARG A 362 -20.61 -24.11 6.10
CA ARG A 362 -20.19 -23.58 4.81
C ARG A 362 -21.12 -24.05 3.69
N PRO A 363 -22.04 -23.19 3.20
CA PRO A 363 -22.84 -23.56 2.05
C PRO A 363 -21.94 -23.70 0.83
N THR A 364 -22.11 -24.79 0.09
CA THR A 364 -21.37 -25.04 -1.15
C THR A 364 -22.22 -24.69 -2.37
N GLU A 365 -21.63 -24.71 -3.56
CA GLU A 365 -22.37 -24.60 -4.82
C GLU A 365 -23.04 -25.94 -5.21
N ASP A 366 -22.66 -27.04 -4.55
CA ASP A 366 -23.20 -28.35 -4.83
C ASP A 366 -24.65 -28.46 -4.31
N PRO A 367 -25.55 -29.12 -5.06
CA PRO A 367 -26.91 -29.36 -4.61
C PRO A 367 -26.92 -30.30 -3.41
N ALA A 368 -27.92 -30.15 -2.55
CA ALA A 368 -28.15 -31.10 -1.45
C ALA A 368 -28.45 -32.50 -2.01
N THR A 369 -28.00 -33.54 -1.29
CA THR A 369 -28.16 -34.93 -1.73
C THR A 369 -28.91 -35.76 -0.69
N GLU A 370 -29.41 -36.93 -1.10
CA GLU A 370 -30.03 -37.85 -0.15
C GLU A 370 -29.03 -38.42 0.87
N ALA A 371 -27.75 -38.52 0.49
CA ALA A 371 -26.69 -39.06 1.32
C ALA A 371 -26.24 -38.09 2.42
N SER A 372 -26.33 -36.78 2.16
CA SER A 372 -25.95 -35.73 3.11
C SER A 372 -27.13 -34.81 3.37
N PRO A 373 -27.85 -34.99 4.50
CA PRO A 373 -29.04 -34.20 4.78
C PRO A 373 -28.74 -32.75 5.20
N ALA A 374 -27.47 -32.42 5.46
CA ALA A 374 -27.03 -31.07 5.78
C ALA A 374 -27.24 -30.14 4.58
N SER A 375 -28.09 -29.12 4.74
CA SER A 375 -28.52 -28.28 3.64
C SER A 375 -29.05 -26.92 4.06
N THR A 376 -29.04 -25.96 3.14
CA THR A 376 -29.68 -24.64 3.28
C THR A 376 -30.51 -24.31 2.04
N GLY A 377 -31.54 -23.47 2.21
CA GLY A 377 -32.47 -23.11 1.14
C GLY A 377 -33.45 -24.24 0.81
N GLY A 378 -34.46 -23.90 0.01
CA GLY A 378 -35.52 -24.83 -0.37
C GLY A 378 -36.31 -25.38 0.83
N ARG A 379 -37.18 -26.35 0.57
CA ARG A 379 -37.90 -27.07 1.62
C ARG A 379 -37.02 -28.17 2.20
N PRO A 380 -36.77 -28.20 3.52
CA PRO A 380 -35.95 -29.23 4.13
C PRO A 380 -36.61 -30.62 4.03
N ARG A 381 -35.78 -31.65 4.01
CA ARG A 381 -36.21 -33.04 4.07
C ARG A 381 -36.91 -33.32 5.41
N GLY A 382 -37.87 -34.22 5.42
CA GLY A 382 -38.66 -34.57 6.60
C GLY A 382 -39.85 -33.64 6.88
N PHE A 383 -40.13 -32.66 6.01
CA PHE A 383 -41.23 -31.72 6.18
C PHE A 383 -42.20 -31.77 5.01
N ALA A 384 -43.45 -32.14 5.28
CA ALA A 384 -44.54 -31.77 4.38
C ALA A 384 -44.86 -30.27 4.54
N GLU A 385 -45.57 -29.71 3.56
CA GLU A 385 -45.93 -28.29 3.55
C GLU A 385 -46.74 -27.86 4.80
N VAL A 386 -47.52 -28.79 5.36
CA VAL A 386 -48.33 -28.59 6.57
C VAL A 386 -47.49 -28.61 7.85
N ASP A 387 -46.32 -29.25 7.81
CA ASP A 387 -45.44 -29.43 8.97
C ASP A 387 -44.43 -28.29 9.13
N VAL A 388 -44.33 -27.39 8.14
CA VAL A 388 -43.43 -26.24 8.22
C VAL A 388 -43.90 -25.33 9.36
N PRO A 389 -43.04 -25.04 10.35
CA PRO A 389 -43.40 -24.23 11.50
C PRO A 389 -43.98 -22.88 11.12
N ARG A 390 -44.95 -22.41 11.92
CA ARG A 390 -45.60 -21.12 11.70
C ARG A 390 -45.58 -20.26 12.96
N ALA A 391 -45.36 -18.97 12.77
CA ALA A 391 -45.52 -17.96 13.80
C ALA A 391 -46.54 -16.92 13.33
N ARG A 392 -47.55 -16.64 14.16
CA ARG A 392 -48.64 -15.70 13.83
C ARG A 392 -49.28 -15.97 12.45
N GLY A 393 -49.47 -17.26 12.14
CA GLY A 393 -50.08 -17.73 10.89
C GLY A 393 -49.15 -17.76 9.66
N ARG A 394 -47.95 -17.18 9.74
CA ARG A 394 -46.97 -17.14 8.65
C ARG A 394 -45.95 -18.29 8.79
N ARG A 395 -45.54 -18.88 7.68
CA ARG A 395 -44.46 -19.89 7.66
C ARG A 395 -43.15 -19.24 8.09
N LEU A 396 -42.39 -19.96 8.92
CA LEU A 396 -41.00 -19.64 9.16
C LEU A 396 -40.16 -20.09 7.96
N VAL A 397 -39.05 -19.40 7.73
CA VAL A 397 -38.07 -19.69 6.69
C VAL A 397 -37.12 -20.74 7.20
N HIS A 398 -36.83 -21.75 6.39
CA HIS A 398 -35.77 -22.70 6.65
C HIS A 398 -34.42 -21.99 6.45
N ALA A 399 -33.63 -21.87 7.53
CA ALA A 399 -32.27 -21.41 7.44
C ALA A 399 -31.37 -22.58 7.05
N VAL A 400 -31.13 -23.48 8.01
CA VAL A 400 -30.22 -24.61 7.81
C VAL A 400 -30.77 -25.88 8.43
N THR A 401 -30.48 -27.01 7.78
CA THR A 401 -30.63 -28.35 8.33
C THR A 401 -29.25 -28.88 8.65
N VAL A 402 -29.08 -29.31 9.89
CA VAL A 402 -27.84 -29.89 10.43
C VAL A 402 -27.99 -31.40 10.48
N ASP A 403 -26.94 -32.10 10.04
CA ASP A 403 -26.80 -33.53 10.24
C ASP A 403 -26.31 -33.80 11.68
N LEU A 404 -27.09 -34.53 12.49
CA LEU A 404 -26.76 -34.77 13.89
C LEU A 404 -25.74 -35.91 14.10
N ASP A 405 -25.45 -36.73 13.09
CA ASP A 405 -24.38 -37.73 13.20
C ASP A 405 -23.00 -37.06 13.16
N VAL A 406 -22.90 -35.88 12.52
CA VAL A 406 -21.66 -35.09 12.48
C VAL A 406 -21.54 -34.06 13.60
N VAL A 407 -22.61 -33.84 14.38
CA VAL A 407 -22.65 -32.91 15.53
C VAL A 407 -23.15 -33.64 16.79
N PRO A 408 -22.35 -34.54 17.37
CA PRO A 408 -22.79 -35.41 18.46
C PRO A 408 -23.19 -34.66 19.74
N GLU A 409 -22.62 -33.48 19.99
CA GLU A 409 -22.95 -32.65 21.15
C GLU A 409 -24.40 -32.14 21.09
N LEU A 410 -24.94 -31.88 19.88
CA LEU A 410 -26.37 -31.55 19.72
C LEU A 410 -27.26 -32.79 19.70
N ALA A 411 -26.77 -33.94 19.22
CA ALA A 411 -27.57 -35.16 19.11
C ALA A 411 -28.17 -35.62 20.46
N GLY A 412 -27.48 -35.32 21.56
CA GLY A 412 -27.95 -35.63 22.92
C GLY A 412 -29.27 -34.95 23.29
N ASP A 413 -29.50 -33.73 22.82
CA ASP A 413 -30.70 -32.94 23.14
C ASP A 413 -31.89 -33.30 22.23
N TYR A 414 -31.63 -34.00 21.13
CA TYR A 414 -32.64 -34.43 20.15
C TYR A 414 -32.64 -35.94 19.95
N PRO A 415 -32.97 -36.73 20.99
CA PRO A 415 -32.86 -38.18 20.96
C PRO A 415 -33.69 -38.80 19.83
N GLY A 416 -33.03 -39.59 18.98
CA GLY A 416 -33.65 -40.28 17.83
C GLY A 416 -33.77 -39.45 16.56
N ALA A 417 -33.47 -38.15 16.61
CA ALA A 417 -33.39 -37.33 15.41
C ALA A 417 -32.08 -37.62 14.64
N ARG A 418 -32.18 -37.66 13.31
CA ARG A 418 -31.06 -37.71 12.36
C ARG A 418 -30.61 -36.31 11.96
N THR A 419 -31.54 -35.37 11.95
CA THR A 419 -31.29 -33.98 11.54
C THR A 419 -31.98 -33.00 12.47
N LEU A 420 -31.44 -31.78 12.54
CA LEU A 420 -32.05 -30.63 13.20
C LEU A 420 -32.22 -29.50 12.19
N SER A 421 -33.47 -29.13 11.88
CA SER A 421 -33.76 -27.99 11.01
C SER A 421 -34.03 -26.73 11.85
N VAL A 422 -33.31 -25.66 11.53
CA VAL A 422 -33.47 -24.33 12.11
C VAL A 422 -34.39 -23.50 11.22
N PHE A 423 -35.51 -23.07 11.77
CA PHE A 423 -36.46 -22.18 11.11
C PHE A 423 -36.49 -20.82 11.80
N VAL A 424 -36.50 -19.74 11.01
CA VAL A 424 -36.46 -18.37 11.51
C VAL A 424 -37.51 -17.50 10.82
N GLN A 425 -37.96 -16.43 11.48
CA GLN A 425 -38.97 -15.54 10.92
C GLN A 425 -38.38 -14.59 9.85
N ALA A 426 -38.80 -14.71 8.58
CA ALA A 426 -38.26 -13.93 7.44
C ALA A 426 -38.09 -12.42 7.67
N TYR A 427 -39.07 -11.77 8.31
CA TYR A 427 -39.09 -10.33 8.59
C TYR A 427 -39.81 -10.06 9.92
N SER A 428 -39.26 -9.17 10.75
CA SER A 428 -39.85 -8.64 11.99
C SER A 428 -39.24 -7.29 12.32
N GLU A 429 -40.05 -6.37 12.84
CA GLU A 429 -39.59 -5.07 13.37
C GLU A 429 -39.08 -5.18 14.82
N THR A 430 -39.17 -6.37 15.43
CA THR A 430 -38.72 -6.65 16.80
C THR A 430 -37.38 -7.39 16.81
N MET A 431 -36.53 -7.11 17.81
CA MET A 431 -35.23 -7.77 18.00
C MET A 431 -35.35 -9.26 18.34
N THR A 432 -36.31 -9.63 19.19
CA THR A 432 -36.66 -11.04 19.44
C THR A 432 -37.61 -11.52 18.36
N ARG A 433 -37.27 -12.65 17.72
CA ARG A 433 -38.05 -13.22 16.62
C ARG A 433 -38.46 -14.65 16.91
N ALA A 434 -39.52 -15.10 16.22
CA ALA A 434 -39.92 -16.49 16.29
C ALA A 434 -38.90 -17.36 15.56
N GLN A 435 -38.54 -18.46 16.22
CA GLN A 435 -37.79 -19.55 15.63
C GLN A 435 -38.46 -20.88 15.96
N ALA A 436 -38.06 -21.93 15.25
CA ALA A 436 -38.34 -23.30 15.62
C ALA A 436 -37.11 -24.16 15.34
N LEU A 437 -36.76 -24.99 16.30
CA LEU A 437 -35.74 -26.03 16.18
C LEU A 437 -36.49 -27.35 16.09
N VAL A 438 -36.40 -28.04 14.95
CA VAL A 438 -37.22 -29.23 14.69
C VAL A 438 -36.34 -30.40 14.29
N GLY A 439 -36.23 -31.38 15.18
CA GLY A 439 -35.55 -32.65 14.91
C GLY A 439 -36.38 -33.55 13.99
N ARG A 440 -35.73 -34.24 13.05
CA ARG A 440 -36.37 -35.25 12.17
C ARG A 440 -35.58 -36.55 12.18
N THR A 441 -36.31 -37.64 12.27
CA THR A 441 -35.80 -39.02 12.20
C THR A 441 -35.43 -39.41 10.77
N ALA A 442 -34.63 -40.47 10.62
CA ALA A 442 -34.30 -41.03 9.30
C ALA A 442 -35.54 -41.47 8.49
N ALA A 443 -36.57 -42.00 9.17
CA ALA A 443 -37.82 -42.42 8.54
C ALA A 443 -38.59 -41.22 7.97
N GLU A 444 -38.66 -40.10 8.69
CA GLU A 444 -39.31 -38.88 8.21
C GLU A 444 -38.56 -38.27 7.02
N LEU A 445 -37.22 -38.27 7.04
CA LEU A 445 -36.39 -37.82 5.92
C LEU A 445 -36.64 -38.62 4.63
N GLY A 446 -36.98 -39.90 4.76
CA GLY A 446 -37.38 -40.76 3.63
C GLY A 446 -38.83 -40.54 3.18
N ALA A 447 -39.73 -40.21 4.10
CA ALA A 447 -41.15 -39.98 3.80
C ALA A 447 -41.40 -38.63 3.09
N ALA A 448 -40.58 -37.62 3.37
CA ALA A 448 -40.66 -36.29 2.75
C ALA A 448 -39.28 -35.88 2.21
N PRO A 449 -39.00 -36.04 0.89
CA PRO A 449 -37.69 -35.81 0.31
C PRO A 449 -37.28 -34.32 0.20
N GLY A 450 -38.12 -33.38 0.63
CA GLY A 450 -37.81 -31.95 0.57
C GLY A 450 -37.83 -31.38 -0.86
N ASP A 451 -37.00 -30.36 -1.10
CA ASP A 451 -36.75 -29.76 -2.41
C ASP A 451 -35.24 -29.66 -2.67
N LEU A 452 -34.64 -30.79 -3.05
CA LEU A 452 -33.20 -30.92 -3.26
C LEU A 452 -32.66 -30.06 -4.42
N ALA A 453 -33.53 -29.69 -5.38
CA ALA A 453 -33.12 -28.91 -6.55
C ALA A 453 -32.80 -27.44 -6.21
N HIS A 454 -33.45 -26.90 -5.17
CA HIS A 454 -33.23 -25.54 -4.69
C HIS A 454 -32.45 -25.48 -3.37
N ALA A 455 -32.19 -26.64 -2.76
CA ALA A 455 -31.36 -26.74 -1.56
C ALA A 455 -29.89 -26.91 -1.94
N ARG A 456 -29.01 -26.17 -1.25
CA ARG A 456 -27.55 -26.31 -1.36
C ARG A 456 -27.02 -27.17 -0.24
N HIS A 457 -25.98 -27.93 -0.52
CA HIS A 457 -25.27 -28.66 0.51
C HIS A 457 -24.55 -27.69 1.46
N VAL A 458 -24.40 -28.09 2.73
CA VAL A 458 -23.66 -27.35 3.75
C VAL A 458 -22.60 -28.29 4.31
N ASP A 459 -21.33 -27.93 4.10
CA ASP A 459 -20.21 -28.58 4.77
C ASP A 459 -20.22 -28.18 6.25
N ILE A 460 -20.04 -29.17 7.11
CA ILE A 460 -20.00 -28.99 8.57
C ILE A 460 -18.63 -29.43 9.07
N GLU A 461 -17.81 -28.46 9.49
CA GLU A 461 -16.42 -28.70 9.89
C GLU A 461 -16.23 -28.41 11.39
N ARG A 462 -15.81 -29.44 12.13
CA ARG A 462 -15.53 -29.33 13.56
C ARG A 462 -14.16 -28.68 13.80
N ILE A 463 -14.12 -27.67 14.67
CA ILE A 463 -12.88 -27.12 15.22
C ILE A 463 -13.00 -26.89 16.72
N GLU A 464 -11.87 -26.99 17.43
CA GLU A 464 -11.77 -26.63 18.84
C GLU A 464 -11.25 -25.20 18.95
N VAL A 465 -11.98 -24.32 19.63
CA VAL A 465 -11.59 -22.91 19.81
C VAL A 465 -11.51 -22.55 21.29
N PRO A 466 -10.58 -21.68 21.72
CA PRO A 466 -10.58 -21.16 23.09
C PRO A 466 -11.90 -20.46 23.40
N THR A 467 -12.47 -20.74 24.56
CA THR A 467 -13.72 -20.09 25.03
C THR A 467 -13.62 -18.57 25.08
N ALA A 468 -12.41 -18.03 25.25
CA ALA A 468 -12.13 -16.60 25.26
C ALA A 468 -12.53 -15.87 23.96
N ILE A 469 -12.70 -16.57 22.82
CA ILE A 469 -13.18 -15.90 21.60
C ILE A 469 -14.58 -15.30 21.78
N PHE A 470 -15.38 -15.85 22.70
CA PHE A 470 -16.76 -15.42 22.97
C PHE A 470 -16.86 -14.33 24.04
N ASP A 471 -15.76 -13.91 24.67
CA ASP A 471 -15.76 -12.93 25.76
C ASP A 471 -15.90 -11.46 25.29
N ALA A 472 -16.43 -11.24 24.08
CA ALA A 472 -16.74 -9.91 23.58
C ALA A 472 -17.86 -9.29 24.44
N GLY A 473 -17.56 -8.20 25.14
CA GLY A 473 -18.52 -7.39 25.90
C GLY A 473 -18.46 -5.91 25.51
N ASP A 474 -19.38 -5.10 26.04
CA ASP A 474 -19.47 -3.66 25.73
C ASP A 474 -18.20 -2.86 26.10
N ASP A 475 -17.92 -1.86 25.26
CA ASP A 475 -16.91 -0.78 25.29
C ASP A 475 -15.43 -1.13 25.53
N GLN A 476 -15.08 -2.32 26.02
CA GLN A 476 -13.69 -2.78 26.14
C GLN A 476 -13.58 -4.28 25.86
N ASP A 477 -13.36 -4.63 24.58
CA ASP A 477 -13.04 -5.99 24.18
C ASP A 477 -11.74 -6.47 24.88
N PRO A 478 -11.81 -7.39 25.86
CA PRO A 478 -10.66 -7.78 26.68
C PRO A 478 -9.74 -8.76 25.95
N ARG A 479 -10.16 -9.24 24.77
CA ARG A 479 -9.45 -10.27 24.01
C ARG A 479 -8.13 -9.72 23.48
N ASP A 480 -7.09 -10.54 23.61
CA ASP A 480 -5.83 -10.26 22.93
C ASP A 480 -6.00 -10.29 21.39
N GLU A 481 -4.97 -9.89 20.66
CA GLU A 481 -5.04 -9.77 19.21
C GLU A 481 -5.27 -11.10 18.48
N ALA A 482 -4.63 -12.18 18.94
CA ALA A 482 -4.79 -13.49 18.32
C ALA A 482 -6.20 -14.05 18.55
N THR A 483 -6.76 -13.82 19.74
CA THR A 483 -8.12 -14.21 20.10
C THR A 483 -9.15 -13.39 19.31
N ARG A 484 -8.94 -12.08 19.14
CA ARG A 484 -9.80 -11.24 18.27
C ARG A 484 -9.71 -11.63 16.81
N HIS A 485 -8.51 -11.96 16.32
CA HIS A 485 -8.33 -12.42 14.94
C HIS A 485 -9.06 -13.75 14.71
N LEU A 486 -8.89 -14.73 15.61
CA LEU A 486 -9.64 -15.99 15.53
C LEU A 486 -11.16 -15.78 15.59
N ALA A 487 -11.64 -14.94 16.52
CA ALA A 487 -13.06 -14.57 16.59
C ALA A 487 -13.55 -13.93 15.28
N SER A 488 -12.77 -13.03 14.68
CA SER A 488 -13.11 -12.43 13.39
C SER A 488 -13.13 -13.45 12.25
N LEU A 489 -12.25 -14.46 12.26
CA LEU A 489 -12.27 -15.52 11.26
C LEU A 489 -13.55 -16.34 11.39
N VAL A 490 -13.92 -16.75 12.60
CA VAL A 490 -15.15 -17.52 12.87
C VAL A 490 -16.40 -16.70 12.51
N TYR A 491 -16.43 -15.41 12.87
CA TYR A 491 -17.54 -14.51 12.57
C TYR A 491 -17.79 -14.32 11.06
N ARG A 492 -16.75 -14.44 10.22
CA ARG A 492 -16.86 -14.30 8.75
C ARG A 492 -17.38 -15.55 8.04
N GLU A 493 -17.48 -16.68 8.73
CA GLU A 493 -18.15 -17.87 8.18
C GLU A 493 -19.65 -17.63 8.03
N ALA A 494 -20.32 -18.38 7.15
CA ALA A 494 -21.76 -18.21 6.92
C ALA A 494 -22.59 -18.53 8.17
N GLY A 495 -22.04 -19.37 9.04
CA GLY A 495 -22.51 -19.58 10.38
C GLY A 495 -21.65 -20.57 11.14
N TYR A 496 -21.98 -20.81 12.40
CA TYR A 496 -21.43 -21.90 13.18
C TYR A 496 -22.43 -22.39 14.23
N LEU A 497 -22.23 -23.62 14.71
CA LEU A 497 -22.99 -24.22 15.81
C LEU A 497 -22.17 -24.28 17.09
N LEU A 498 -22.88 -24.23 18.22
CA LEU A 498 -22.35 -24.40 19.59
C LEU A 498 -21.30 -23.36 20.02
N GLY A 499 -20.82 -23.49 21.26
CA GLY A 499 -19.89 -22.54 21.88
C GLY A 499 -20.64 -21.35 22.49
N GLY A 500 -20.37 -20.14 22.03
CA GLY A 500 -21.10 -18.94 22.42
C GLY A 500 -21.39 -18.05 21.22
N PRO A 501 -22.29 -17.06 21.36
CA PRO A 501 -22.53 -16.07 20.32
C PRO A 501 -21.35 -15.10 20.15
N LEU A 502 -21.00 -14.75 18.91
CA LEU A 502 -20.12 -13.63 18.59
C LEU A 502 -20.98 -12.42 18.25
N TRP A 503 -21.33 -11.64 19.27
CA TRP A 503 -22.23 -10.50 19.15
C TRP A 503 -21.70 -9.43 18.18
N LEU A 504 -22.58 -8.94 17.32
CA LEU A 504 -22.33 -7.84 16.39
C LEU A 504 -22.39 -6.50 17.12
N GLN A 505 -23.38 -6.36 18.00
CA GLN A 505 -23.57 -5.22 18.89
C GLN A 505 -23.29 -5.67 20.34
N SER A 506 -24.14 -5.30 21.28
CA SER A 506 -24.04 -5.70 22.68
C SER A 506 -24.69 -7.05 22.94
N GLY A 507 -24.09 -7.87 23.81
CA GLY A 507 -24.72 -9.10 24.30
C GLY A 507 -23.93 -9.74 25.46
N PRO A 508 -24.49 -10.79 26.10
CA PRO A 508 -23.81 -11.50 27.17
C PRO A 508 -22.51 -12.16 26.69
N PRO A 509 -21.36 -11.91 27.35
CA PRO A 509 -20.08 -12.52 26.97
C PRO A 509 -20.03 -14.00 27.38
N GLY A 510 -19.16 -14.74 26.69
CA GLY A 510 -18.80 -16.12 27.02
C GLY A 510 -19.65 -17.18 26.33
N VAL A 511 -19.41 -18.43 26.72
CA VAL A 511 -20.15 -19.61 26.24
C VAL A 511 -21.54 -19.64 26.88
N ASP A 512 -22.60 -19.85 26.08
CA ASP A 512 -23.97 -20.07 26.56
C ASP A 512 -24.41 -21.49 26.18
N PRO A 513 -24.69 -22.38 27.15
CA PRO A 513 -25.15 -23.75 26.86
C PRO A 513 -26.43 -23.82 26.03
N ARG A 514 -27.24 -22.75 26.01
CA ARG A 514 -28.47 -22.67 25.23
C ARG A 514 -28.22 -22.19 23.80
N PHE A 515 -27.03 -21.71 23.48
CA PHE A 515 -26.68 -21.23 22.14
C PHE A 515 -26.56 -22.41 21.18
N ILE A 516 -27.34 -22.37 20.10
CA ILE A 516 -27.38 -23.43 19.10
C ILE A 516 -26.59 -23.02 17.87
N ALA A 517 -26.83 -21.82 17.34
CA ALA A 517 -26.21 -21.38 16.09
C ALA A 517 -26.12 -19.86 15.97
N GLN A 518 -25.10 -19.40 15.26
CA GLN A 518 -25.04 -18.06 14.66
C GLN A 518 -25.09 -18.23 13.14
N LEU A 519 -25.97 -17.48 12.48
CA LEU A 519 -26.27 -17.63 11.06
C LEU A 519 -26.34 -16.25 10.38
N ASP A 520 -25.87 -16.17 9.14
CA ASP A 520 -26.09 -15.01 8.27
C ASP A 520 -26.98 -15.36 7.06
N GLU A 521 -27.20 -14.37 6.20
CA GLU A 521 -28.08 -14.50 5.03
C GLU A 521 -27.57 -15.50 3.98
N ARG A 522 -26.28 -15.88 3.99
CA ARG A 522 -25.77 -16.92 3.09
C ARG A 522 -26.36 -18.29 3.43
N LEU A 523 -26.70 -18.53 4.71
CA LEU A 523 -27.41 -19.72 5.18
C LEU A 523 -28.93 -19.52 5.26
N ALA A 524 -29.46 -18.32 5.07
CA ALA A 524 -30.89 -18.08 5.16
C ALA A 524 -31.31 -17.08 4.09
N SER A 525 -31.05 -17.39 2.82
CA SER A 525 -31.21 -16.46 1.70
C SER A 525 -32.65 -15.98 1.47
N GLU A 526 -33.64 -16.70 1.99
CA GLU A 526 -35.06 -16.30 1.97
C GLU A 526 -35.47 -15.47 3.20
N ALA A 527 -34.60 -15.36 4.20
CA ALA A 527 -34.77 -14.48 5.34
C ALA A 527 -34.03 -13.17 5.07
N ASN A 528 -34.65 -12.05 5.43
CA ASN A 528 -34.04 -10.73 5.33
C ASN A 528 -33.63 -10.31 6.73
N PHE A 529 -32.33 -10.41 7.01
CA PHE A 529 -31.72 -10.05 8.29
C PHE A 529 -31.41 -8.54 8.39
N GLY A 530 -31.69 -7.77 7.33
CA GLY A 530 -31.41 -6.34 7.24
C GLY A 530 -30.10 -6.08 6.50
N ASP A 531 -29.47 -4.93 6.73
CA ASP A 531 -28.17 -4.59 6.12
C ASP A 531 -27.07 -5.48 6.73
N CYS A 532 -26.90 -6.69 6.18
CA CYS A 532 -25.94 -7.70 6.62
C CYS A 532 -26.16 -8.24 8.05
N GLY A 533 -27.42 -8.46 8.45
CA GLY A 533 -27.72 -8.89 9.82
C GLY A 533 -27.29 -10.33 10.15
N ILE A 534 -27.18 -10.60 11.45
CA ILE A 534 -26.84 -11.91 12.04
C ILE A 534 -28.00 -12.39 12.92
N ALA A 535 -28.35 -13.67 12.78
CA ALA A 535 -29.31 -14.36 13.63
C ALA A 535 -28.56 -15.25 14.65
N TYR A 536 -28.88 -15.06 15.93
CA TYR A 536 -28.39 -15.85 17.06
C TYR A 536 -29.53 -16.76 17.54
N CYS A 537 -29.43 -18.05 17.26
CA CYS A 537 -30.42 -19.05 17.63
C CYS A 537 -30.04 -19.71 18.95
N PHE A 538 -30.93 -19.61 19.93
CA PHE A 538 -30.83 -20.30 21.22
C PHE A 538 -31.84 -21.46 21.29
N GLU A 539 -31.91 -22.22 22.36
CA GLU A 539 -32.84 -23.35 22.48
C GLU A 539 -34.33 -22.93 22.34
N HIS A 540 -34.69 -21.74 22.82
CA HIS A 540 -36.09 -21.30 22.92
C HIS A 540 -36.39 -19.95 22.25
N GLU A 541 -35.37 -19.24 21.79
CA GLU A 541 -35.52 -17.91 21.23
C GLU A 541 -34.46 -17.61 20.18
N CYS A 542 -34.75 -16.63 19.32
CA CYS A 542 -33.80 -16.11 18.35
C CYS A 542 -33.65 -14.60 18.53
N VAL A 543 -32.41 -14.13 18.59
CA VAL A 543 -32.05 -12.72 18.69
C VAL A 543 -31.38 -12.30 17.39
N TRP A 544 -31.77 -11.14 16.84
CA TRP A 544 -31.23 -10.65 15.57
C TRP A 544 -30.57 -9.29 15.77
N GLN A 545 -29.42 -9.09 15.15
CA GLN A 545 -28.69 -7.82 15.13
C GLN A 545 -28.35 -7.44 13.69
N CYS A 546 -28.50 -6.15 13.35
CA CYS A 546 -28.08 -5.59 12.06
C CYS A 546 -26.91 -4.62 12.26
N HIS A 547 -26.13 -4.38 11.21
CA HIS A 547 -25.00 -3.46 11.24
C HIS A 547 -25.41 -1.99 11.36
#